data_AF-A0A0B6YJV7-F1
#
_entry.id   AF-A0A0B6YJV7-F1
#
_cell.length_a   1.000
_cell.length_b   1.000
_cell.length_c   1.000
_cell.angle_alpha   90.00
_cell.angle_beta   90.00
_cell.angle_gamma   90.00
#
_symmetry.space_group_name_H-M   'P 1'
#
loop_
_entity.id
_entity.type
_entity.pdbx_description
1 polymer ?
#
loop_
_entity_poly.entity_id
_entity_poly.type
_entity_poly.pdbx_seq_one_letter_code
_entity_poly.pdbx_strand_id
1 'polypeptide(L)'
;FMANYSEVKRSNTSATPYVITACGSYIPEYNDQNQEIVIDKPAVAGERLKHEDVISVVVNATKTKLPYKTCEDSSLLCYLVDDGGFLVATTGDDHREQIGRFFGQVDPPAFAVINTAFFQRTVQYDFQATCLLVKNTKSAGFKDFYIPTLNMLFEV
;
A
#
# COMPACT_ATOMS: atom_id res chain seq x y z
N PHE A 1 -1.58 9.96 2.61
CA PHE A 1 -2.60 8.97 2.24
C PHE A 1 -1.94 7.59 2.20
N MET A 2 -2.12 6.74 3.22
CA MET A 2 -1.72 5.33 3.12
C MET A 2 -2.95 4.58 2.63
N ALA A 3 -2.91 4.06 1.41
CA ALA A 3 -3.99 3.24 0.89
C ALA A 3 -4.04 1.94 1.69
N ASN A 4 -5.12 1.71 2.43
CA ASN A 4 -5.41 0.38 2.94
C ASN A 4 -5.91 -0.46 1.77
N TYR A 5 -5.01 -1.20 1.09
CA TYR A 5 -5.43 -2.03 -0.06
C TYR A 5 -6.44 -3.13 0.33
N SER A 6 -6.57 -3.45 1.61
CA SER A 6 -7.61 -4.39 2.09
C SER A 6 -9.04 -3.83 2.03
N GLU A 7 -9.22 -2.50 1.99
CA GLU A 7 -10.52 -1.85 1.80
C GLU A 7 -11.03 -1.94 0.35
N VAL A 8 -10.17 -2.38 -0.59
CA VAL A 8 -10.53 -2.57 -2.00
C VAL A 8 -10.99 -4.01 -2.30
N LYS A 9 -11.33 -4.82 -1.29
CA LYS A 9 -12.06 -6.08 -1.54
C LYS A 9 -13.54 -5.75 -1.79
N ARG A 10 -13.93 -5.60 -3.06
CA ARG A 10 -15.33 -5.41 -3.45
C ARG A 10 -16.14 -6.65 -3.03
N SER A 11 -17.37 -6.43 -2.54
CA SER A 11 -18.28 -7.48 -2.05
C SER A 11 -18.61 -8.61 -3.05
N ASN A 12 -18.25 -8.48 -4.33
CA ASN A 12 -18.55 -9.41 -5.42
C ASN A 12 -17.32 -9.85 -6.24
N THR A 13 -16.10 -9.61 -5.75
CA THR A 13 -14.90 -10.17 -6.41
C THR A 13 -14.65 -11.59 -5.90
N SER A 14 -14.33 -12.50 -6.83
CA SER A 14 -13.81 -13.85 -6.57
C SER A 14 -12.87 -13.84 -5.35
N ALA A 15 -13.02 -14.82 -4.45
CA ALA A 15 -12.20 -14.99 -3.24
C ALA A 15 -10.68 -15.14 -3.53
N THR A 16 -10.30 -15.23 -4.81
CA THR A 16 -8.93 -15.33 -5.28
C THR A 16 -8.22 -13.97 -5.17
N PRO A 17 -7.10 -13.87 -4.42
CA PRO A 17 -6.30 -12.65 -4.38
C PRO A 17 -5.70 -12.34 -5.75
N TYR A 18 -5.73 -11.07 -6.15
CA TYR A 18 -5.16 -10.58 -7.39
C TYR A 18 -4.13 -9.47 -7.11
N VAL A 19 -3.06 -9.46 -7.91
CA VAL A 19 -2.04 -8.40 -7.89
C VAL A 19 -2.31 -7.50 -9.10
N ILE A 20 -2.33 -6.18 -8.89
CA ILE A 20 -2.48 -5.22 -9.97
C ILE A 20 -1.12 -4.65 -10.30
N THR A 21 -0.74 -4.72 -11.57
CA THR A 21 0.40 -3.97 -12.10
C THR A 21 -0.11 -2.89 -13.04
N ALA A 22 0.52 -1.72 -13.02
CA ALA A 22 0.16 -0.61 -13.89
C ALA A 22 1.41 0.15 -14.34
N CYS A 23 1.45 0.50 -15.63
CA CYS A 23 2.54 1.24 -16.25
C CYS A 23 1.95 2.46 -16.99
N GLY A 24 2.59 3.61 -16.85
CA GLY A 24 2.25 4.80 -17.64
C GLY A 24 2.87 4.69 -19.05
N SER A 25 2.08 4.96 -20.09
CA SER A 25 2.61 5.15 -21.44
C SER A 25 3.23 6.54 -21.55
N TYR A 26 4.35 6.69 -22.27
CA TYR A 26 4.94 8.00 -22.55
C TYR A 26 5.04 8.24 -24.06
N ILE A 27 4.78 9.46 -24.50
CA ILE A 27 5.01 9.92 -25.87
C ILE A 27 6.08 11.01 -25.81
N PRO A 28 7.30 10.74 -26.32
CA PRO A 28 8.34 11.76 -26.40
C PRO A 28 8.12 12.63 -27.65
N GLU A 29 8.09 13.94 -27.47
CA GLU A 29 8.24 14.89 -28.58
C GLU A 29 9.69 15.39 -28.65
N TYR A 30 10.21 15.53 -29.87
CA TYR A 30 11.58 15.96 -30.12
C TYR A 30 11.61 17.30 -30.85
N ASN A 31 12.59 18.14 -30.51
CA ASN A 31 12.85 19.38 -31.23
C ASN A 31 13.62 19.12 -32.54
N ASP A 32 13.82 20.16 -33.34
CA ASP A 32 14.58 20.08 -34.61
C ASP A 32 16.06 19.67 -34.42
N GLN A 33 16.57 19.74 -33.19
CA GLN A 33 17.92 19.31 -32.79
C GLN A 33 17.93 17.87 -32.25
N ASN A 34 16.82 17.14 -32.39
CA ASN A 34 16.61 15.77 -31.96
C ASN A 34 16.74 15.59 -30.44
N GLN A 35 16.40 16.61 -29.65
CA GLN A 35 16.34 16.59 -28.19
C GLN A 35 14.90 16.46 -27.72
N GLU A 36 14.67 15.60 -26.71
CA GLU A 36 13.36 15.39 -26.10
C GLU A 36 12.91 16.64 -25.34
N ILE A 37 11.72 17.15 -25.67
CA ILE A 37 11.18 18.42 -25.15
C ILE A 37 9.87 18.25 -24.37
N VAL A 38 9.06 17.24 -24.70
CA VAL A 38 7.77 17.00 -24.04
C VAL A 38 7.61 15.52 -23.76
N ILE A 39 7.20 15.19 -22.53
CA ILE A 39 6.91 13.83 -22.08
C ILE A 39 5.47 13.80 -21.59
N ASP A 40 4.56 13.38 -22.45
CA ASP A 40 3.16 13.22 -22.10
C ASP A 40 2.88 11.81 -21.59
N LYS A 41 2.07 11.71 -20.52
CA LYS A 41 1.55 10.43 -20.00
C LYS A 41 0.05 10.32 -20.22
N PRO A 42 -0.40 10.06 -21.47
CA PRO A 42 -1.82 10.15 -21.83
C PRO A 42 -2.67 8.99 -21.28
N ALA A 43 -2.05 7.86 -20.96
CA ALA A 43 -2.75 6.66 -20.51
C ALA A 43 -1.95 5.87 -19.49
N VAL A 44 -2.68 5.07 -18.70
CA VAL A 44 -2.13 4.06 -17.81
C VAL A 44 -2.69 2.72 -18.25
N ALA A 45 -1.80 1.80 -18.61
CA ALA A 45 -2.15 0.41 -18.89
C ALA A 45 -1.92 -0.41 -17.63
N GLY A 46 -2.81 -1.37 -17.34
CA GLY A 46 -2.64 -2.25 -16.20
C GLY A 46 -3.32 -3.60 -16.38
N GLU A 47 -2.85 -4.58 -15.64
CA GLU A 47 -3.32 -5.97 -15.70
C GLU A 47 -3.56 -6.50 -14.29
N ARG A 48 -4.54 -7.41 -14.19
CA ARG A 48 -4.83 -8.18 -12.98
C ARG A 48 -4.17 -9.55 -13.09
N LEU A 49 -3.12 -9.74 -12.32
CA LEU A 49 -2.37 -10.99 -12.25
C LEU A 49 -2.95 -11.87 -11.15
N LYS A 50 -3.04 -13.17 -11.41
CA LYS A 50 -3.38 -14.14 -10.36
C LYS A 50 -2.18 -14.28 -9.41
N HIS A 51 -2.49 -14.47 -8.13
CA HIS A 51 -1.48 -14.70 -7.10
C HIS A 51 -0.54 -15.86 -7.46
N GLU A 52 -1.09 -16.97 -7.98
CA GLU A 52 -0.34 -18.16 -8.36
C GLU A 52 0.74 -17.87 -9.40
N ASP A 53 0.42 -17.03 -10.38
CA ASP A 53 1.34 -16.67 -11.45
C ASP A 53 2.50 -15.83 -10.88
N VAL A 54 2.20 -14.85 -10.03
CA VAL A 54 3.21 -13.96 -9.43
C VAL A 54 4.13 -14.71 -8.48
N ILE A 55 3.58 -15.52 -7.56
CA ILE A 55 4.40 -16.24 -6.59
C ILE A 55 5.29 -17.29 -7.25
N SER A 56 4.86 -17.88 -8.38
CA SER A 56 5.68 -18.84 -9.13
C SER A 56 6.98 -18.23 -9.66
N VAL A 57 6.92 -16.97 -10.11
CA VAL A 57 8.10 -16.21 -10.57
C VAL A 57 9.05 -15.96 -9.40
N VAL A 58 8.52 -15.58 -8.24
CA VAL A 58 9.31 -15.37 -7.01
C VAL A 58 10.01 -16.65 -6.58
N VAL A 59 9.28 -17.76 -6.51
CA VAL A 59 9.83 -19.07 -6.14
C VAL A 59 10.97 -19.45 -7.09
N ASN A 60 10.76 -19.31 -8.41
CA ASN A 60 11.79 -19.61 -9.40
C ASN A 60 13.04 -18.72 -9.25
N ALA A 61 12.84 -17.41 -9.03
CA ALA A 61 13.94 -16.47 -8.84
C ALA A 61 14.80 -16.80 -7.61
N THR A 62 14.20 -17.34 -6.55
CA THR A 62 14.92 -17.68 -5.31
C THR A 62 15.79 -18.94 -5.41
N LYS A 63 15.53 -19.83 -6.37
CA LYS A 63 16.28 -21.09 -6.57
C LYS A 63 17.78 -20.87 -6.82
N THR A 64 18.15 -19.73 -7.40
CA THR A 64 19.54 -19.43 -7.78
C THR A 64 20.31 -18.64 -6.72
N LYS A 65 19.63 -18.12 -5.68
CA LYS A 65 20.19 -17.16 -4.73
C LYS A 65 20.51 -17.75 -3.37
N LEU A 66 19.89 -18.87 -2.99
CA LEU A 66 20.06 -19.48 -1.68
C LEU A 66 20.61 -20.92 -1.81
N PRO A 67 21.86 -21.18 -1.39
CA PRO A 67 22.52 -22.47 -1.61
C PRO A 67 21.96 -23.62 -0.75
N TYR A 68 21.13 -23.34 0.27
CA TYR A 68 20.69 -24.36 1.24
C TYR A 68 19.18 -24.42 1.49
N LYS A 69 18.40 -23.40 1.15
CA LYS A 69 16.93 -23.41 1.27
C LYS A 69 16.29 -22.49 0.24
N THR A 70 15.22 -22.92 -0.40
CA THR A 70 14.49 -22.13 -1.42
C THR A 70 13.07 -21.87 -0.96
N CYS A 71 12.35 -20.94 -1.61
CA CYS A 71 10.93 -20.73 -1.34
C CYS A 71 10.01 -21.88 -1.78
N GLU A 72 10.58 -22.96 -2.32
CA GLU A 72 9.88 -24.22 -2.61
C GLU A 72 9.90 -25.17 -1.40
N ASP A 73 10.80 -24.93 -0.44
CA ASP A 73 10.86 -25.68 0.80
C ASP A 73 9.70 -25.26 1.72
N SER A 74 8.84 -26.22 2.07
CA SER A 74 7.73 -26.06 3.01
C SER A 74 8.14 -25.55 4.40
N SER A 75 9.42 -25.66 4.76
CA SER A 75 9.96 -25.13 6.02
C SER A 75 10.24 -23.63 5.99
N LEU A 76 10.11 -22.98 4.82
CA LEU A 76 10.25 -21.54 4.66
C LEU A 76 8.93 -20.89 4.26
N LEU A 77 8.68 -19.74 4.88
CA LEU A 77 7.61 -18.84 4.50
C LEU A 77 8.22 -17.65 3.75
N CYS A 78 7.86 -17.51 2.48
CA CYS A 78 8.37 -16.45 1.62
C CYS A 78 7.29 -15.41 1.36
N TYR A 79 7.73 -14.15 1.28
CA TYR A 79 6.89 -12.99 1.07
C TYR A 79 7.47 -12.14 -0.06
N LEU A 80 6.59 -11.67 -0.94
CA LEU A 80 6.83 -10.56 -1.84
C LEU A 80 6.17 -9.33 -1.23
N VAL A 81 6.95 -8.31 -0.93
CA VAL A 81 6.52 -7.06 -0.28
C VAL A 81 6.85 -5.90 -1.21
N ASP A 82 5.92 -4.96 -1.37
CA ASP A 82 6.16 -3.74 -2.16
C ASP A 82 6.95 -2.67 -1.37
N ASP A 83 7.26 -1.56 -2.02
CA ASP A 83 7.96 -0.41 -1.44
C ASP A 83 7.13 0.35 -0.38
N GLY A 84 5.81 0.18 -0.40
CA GLY A 84 4.90 0.66 0.65
C GLY A 84 4.84 -0.24 1.88
N GLY A 85 5.48 -1.41 1.86
CA GLY A 85 5.46 -2.38 2.94
C GLY A 85 4.18 -3.22 2.99
N PHE A 86 3.46 -3.36 1.87
CA PHE A 86 2.28 -4.21 1.75
C PHE A 86 2.62 -5.59 1.20
N LEU A 87 1.90 -6.60 1.69
CA LEU A 87 2.05 -7.97 1.24
C LEU A 87 1.44 -8.13 -0.16
N VAL A 88 2.27 -8.43 -1.15
CA VAL A 88 1.86 -8.65 -2.55
C VAL A 88 1.56 -10.12 -2.82
N ALA A 89 2.45 -11.01 -2.38
CA ALA A 89 2.31 -12.46 -2.58
C ALA A 89 3.04 -13.23 -1.47
N THR A 90 2.57 -14.43 -1.13
CA THR A 90 3.22 -15.34 -0.17
C THR A 90 3.09 -16.80 -0.57
N THR A 91 4.04 -17.63 -0.13
CA THR A 91 3.97 -19.10 -0.25
C THR A 91 3.10 -19.75 0.83
N GLY A 92 2.78 -19.04 1.92
CA GLY A 92 1.95 -19.58 2.99
C GLY A 92 0.47 -19.50 2.66
N ASP A 93 -0.21 -20.65 2.57
CA ASP A 93 -1.62 -20.71 2.21
C ASP A 93 -2.51 -19.92 3.19
N ASP A 94 -2.23 -20.01 4.49
CA ASP A 94 -2.97 -19.28 5.54
C ASP A 94 -2.87 -17.75 5.42
N HIS A 95 -1.87 -17.26 4.69
CA HIS A 95 -1.56 -15.83 4.55
C HIS A 95 -2.08 -15.25 3.23
N ARG A 96 -2.67 -16.07 2.36
CA ARG A 96 -3.22 -15.63 1.08
C ARG A 96 -4.39 -14.66 1.24
N GLU A 97 -5.20 -14.83 2.28
CA GLU A 97 -6.29 -13.91 2.60
C GLU A 97 -5.79 -12.53 3.07
N GLN A 98 -4.53 -12.48 3.52
CA GLN A 98 -3.86 -11.29 4.03
C GLN A 98 -3.18 -10.46 2.93
N ILE A 99 -3.19 -10.92 1.67
CA ILE A 99 -2.65 -10.15 0.53
C ILE A 99 -3.34 -8.78 0.46
N GLY A 100 -2.53 -7.73 0.25
CA GLY A 100 -2.93 -6.33 0.28
C GLY A 100 -2.98 -5.71 1.69
N ARG A 101 -2.68 -6.46 2.76
CA ARG A 101 -2.51 -5.87 4.10
C ARG A 101 -1.08 -5.39 4.31
N PHE A 102 -0.94 -4.41 5.20
CA PHE A 102 0.37 -3.94 5.63
C PHE A 102 1.16 -5.09 6.25
N PHE A 103 2.37 -5.34 5.78
CA PHE A 103 3.15 -6.51 6.17
C PHE A 103 3.44 -6.53 7.69
N GLY A 104 3.63 -5.36 8.31
CA GLY A 104 3.77 -5.26 9.77
C GLY A 104 2.54 -5.63 10.60
N GLN A 105 1.36 -5.81 9.98
CA GLN A 105 0.18 -6.41 10.61
C GLN A 105 0.07 -7.91 10.34
N VAL A 106 0.65 -8.39 9.23
CA VAL A 106 0.60 -9.80 8.83
C VAL A 106 1.65 -10.62 9.58
N ASP A 107 2.90 -10.17 9.53
CA ASP A 107 4.03 -10.80 10.23
C ASP A 107 4.89 -9.70 10.89
N PRO A 108 4.50 -9.23 12.09
CA PRO A 108 5.21 -8.16 12.77
C PRO A 108 6.70 -8.48 13.05
N PRO A 109 7.08 -9.70 13.50
CA PRO A 109 8.48 -10.07 13.65
C PRO A 109 9.28 -9.98 12.35
N ALA A 110 8.77 -10.51 11.24
CA ALA A 110 9.47 -10.42 9.95
C ALA A 110 9.57 -8.98 9.45
N PHE A 111 8.50 -8.18 9.60
CA PHE A 111 8.52 -6.77 9.23
C PHE A 111 9.56 -5.98 10.03
N ALA A 112 9.70 -6.25 11.34
CA ALA A 112 10.69 -5.57 12.17
C ALA A 112 12.14 -5.74 11.66
N VAL A 113 12.46 -6.90 11.06
CA VAL A 113 13.77 -7.18 10.47
C VAL A 113 14.02 -6.35 9.20
N ILE A 114 13.01 -6.25 8.33
CA ILE A 114 13.17 -5.54 7.04
C ILE A 114 12.94 -4.03 7.15
N ASN A 115 12.19 -3.58 8.17
CA ASN A 115 11.85 -2.17 8.36
C ASN A 115 13.09 -1.29 8.51
N THR A 116 14.07 -1.72 9.31
CA THR A 116 15.30 -0.94 9.54
C THR A 116 16.27 -0.98 8.35
N ALA A 117 16.15 -2.01 7.50
CA ALA A 117 17.06 -2.24 6.38
C ALA A 117 16.57 -1.59 5.07
N PHE A 118 15.26 -1.55 4.83
CA PHE A 118 14.70 -1.22 3.51
C PHE A 118 13.65 -0.10 3.51
N PHE A 119 13.11 0.31 4.67
CA PHE A 119 12.00 1.25 4.73
C PHE A 119 12.34 2.53 5.50
N GLN A 120 11.79 3.65 5.03
CA GLN A 120 11.82 4.93 5.74
C GLN A 120 10.39 5.39 6.02
N ARG A 121 10.09 5.67 7.30
CA ARG A 121 8.76 6.11 7.71
C ARG A 121 8.65 7.63 7.70
N THR A 122 7.73 8.16 6.89
CA THR A 122 7.28 9.55 6.95
C THR A 122 5.87 9.61 7.54
N VAL A 123 5.65 10.52 8.49
CA VAL A 123 4.34 10.72 9.13
C VAL A 123 3.74 12.02 8.61
N GLN A 124 2.48 11.96 8.16
CA GLN A 124 1.69 13.11 7.72
C GLN A 124 0.37 13.15 8.51
N TYR A 125 -0.09 14.35 8.84
CA TYR A 125 -1.37 14.58 9.50
C TYR A 125 -2.40 15.07 8.49
N ASP A 126 -3.57 14.42 8.48
CA ASP A 126 -4.73 14.84 7.69
C ASP A 126 -5.72 15.56 8.61
N PHE A 127 -5.79 16.89 8.49
CA PHE A 127 -6.69 17.72 9.30
C PHE A 127 -8.15 17.72 8.81
N GLN A 128 -8.42 17.08 7.67
CA GLN A 128 -9.76 16.97 7.09
C GLN A 128 -10.36 15.56 7.26
N ALA A 129 -9.65 14.65 7.92
CA ALA A 129 -10.14 13.30 8.18
C ALA A 129 -11.30 13.28 9.19
N THR A 130 -12.27 12.40 8.96
CA THR A 130 -13.34 12.09 9.91
C THR A 130 -13.05 10.78 10.65
N CYS A 131 -13.39 10.69 11.93
CA CYS A 131 -13.30 9.44 12.70
C CYS A 131 -14.62 9.13 13.40
N LEU A 132 -14.83 7.83 13.71
CA LEU A 132 -15.94 7.44 14.57
C LEU A 132 -15.73 8.03 15.96
N LEU A 133 -16.77 8.64 16.52
CA LEU A 133 -16.73 9.12 17.89
C LEU A 133 -16.64 7.92 18.83
N VAL A 134 -15.47 7.68 19.42
CA VAL A 134 -15.35 6.71 20.51
C VAL A 134 -16.02 7.35 21.72
N LYS A 135 -17.15 6.78 22.17
CA LYS A 135 -17.79 7.17 23.43
C LYS A 135 -16.83 6.89 24.58
N ASN A 136 -16.02 7.87 24.95
CA ASN A 136 -15.35 7.86 26.23
C ASN A 136 -16.45 7.95 27.30
N THR A 137 -16.65 6.89 28.08
CA THR A 137 -17.45 6.93 29.33
C THR A 137 -16.72 7.70 30.44
N LYS A 138 -16.00 8.76 30.07
CA LYS A 138 -15.45 9.75 30.99
C LYS A 138 -16.30 11.00 30.84
N SER A 139 -17.13 11.23 31.84
CA SER A 139 -17.99 12.41 31.97
C SER A 139 -17.12 13.67 31.89
N ALA A 140 -17.22 14.41 30.79
CA ALA A 140 -16.75 15.79 30.74
C ALA A 140 -17.86 16.65 31.33
N GLY A 141 -17.57 17.38 32.41
CA GLY A 141 -18.49 18.35 33.01
C GLY A 141 -18.99 19.38 31.99
N PHE A 142 -20.06 20.09 32.35
CA PHE A 142 -20.80 21.02 31.49
C PHE A 142 -19.91 21.92 30.62
N LYS A 143 -20.15 21.92 29.30
CA LYS A 143 -19.55 22.85 28.32
C LYS A 143 -20.32 24.17 28.33
N ASP A 144 -20.22 24.94 29.41
CA ASP A 144 -20.64 26.33 29.39
C ASP A 144 -19.41 27.23 29.34
N PHE A 145 -18.86 27.41 28.14
CA PHE A 145 -18.13 28.63 27.83
C PHE A 145 -18.50 29.12 26.44
N TYR A 146 -19.33 30.17 26.44
CA TYR A 146 -19.78 30.91 25.28
C TYR A 146 -18.64 31.83 24.81
N ILE A 147 -18.17 31.65 23.57
CA ILE A 147 -17.28 32.62 22.92
C ILE A 147 -18.19 33.62 22.19
N PRO A 148 -18.25 34.90 22.61
CA PRO A 148 -18.99 35.90 21.85
C PRO A 148 -18.34 36.05 20.48
N THR A 149 -19.18 35.94 19.46
CA THR A 149 -18.84 36.10 18.05
C THR A 149 -17.99 37.37 17.85
N LEU A 150 -16.77 37.20 17.33
CA LEU A 150 -16.06 38.31 16.71
C LEU A 150 -16.88 38.77 15.51
N ASN A 151 -17.45 39.97 15.58
CA ASN A 151 -17.98 40.66 14.41
C ASN A 151 -16.80 40.92 13.47
N MET A 152 -16.60 40.06 12.48
CA MET A 152 -15.80 40.41 11.30
C MET A 152 -16.63 41.35 10.43
N LEU A 153 -16.70 42.61 10.84
CA LEU A 153 -17.03 43.71 9.95
C LEU A 153 -15.81 43.92 9.05
N PHE A 154 -15.82 43.28 7.88
CA PHE A 154 -15.10 43.81 6.72
C PHE A 154 -16.04 44.84 6.07
N GLU A 155 -15.88 46.11 6.43
CA GLU A 155 -16.29 47.21 5.55
C GLU A 155 -15.01 47.76 4.90
N VAL A 156 -15.01 47.76 3.56
CA VAL A 156 -14.09 48.52 2.71
C VAL A 156 -14.89 49.64 2.08
#